data_AF-A0A359EIM7-F1
#
_entry.id   AF-A0A359EIM7-F1
#
_cell.length_a   1.000
_cell.length_b   1.000
_cell.length_c   1.000
_cell.angle_alpha   90.00
_cell.angle_beta   90.00
_cell.angle_gamma   90.00
#
_symmetry.space_group_name_H-M   'P 1'
#
loop_
_entity.id
_entity.type
_entity.pdbx_description
1 polymer ?
#
loop_
_entity_poly.entity_id
_entity_poly.type
_entity_poly.pdbx_seq_one_letter_code
_entity_poly.pdbx_strand_id
1 'polypeptide(L)'
;YGVYTWATEQAMREIYLKAFEISVKEGQPYGVMTSLNRVGPDWSSANHALVTDLLRNEWGFKGYVTSDATTSATGGYTNVLETLVAGNDGILSMFNTGGTTKTLKAGYAQEPEYTTALMQQAMHNICYMMLQTNAVK
;
A
#
# COMPACT_ATOMS: atom_id res chain seq x y z
N TYR A 1 17.46 6.41 -2.76
CA TYR A 1 17.41 7.75 -2.14
C TYR A 1 15.97 8.04 -1.79
N GLY A 2 15.66 8.29 -0.52
CA GLY A 2 14.33 8.67 -0.06
C GLY A 2 14.48 9.69 1.07
N VAL A 3 13.60 10.68 1.11
CA VAL A 3 13.61 11.66 2.19
C VAL A 3 12.98 11.03 3.42
N TYR A 4 13.68 11.10 4.54
CA TYR A 4 13.16 10.70 5.85
C TYR A 4 12.33 11.83 6.42
N THR A 5 11.03 11.60 6.59
CA THR A 5 10.13 12.53 7.25
C THR A 5 9.92 12.08 8.69
N TRP A 6 10.32 12.93 9.63
CA TRP A 6 10.13 12.72 11.06
C TRP A 6 9.09 13.71 11.59
N ALA A 7 8.11 13.20 12.31
CA ALA A 7 7.08 13.98 12.97
C ALA A 7 6.61 13.24 14.22
N THR A 8 6.07 13.97 15.19
CA THR A 8 5.39 13.36 16.33
C THR A 8 4.08 12.72 15.86
N GLU A 9 3.61 11.71 16.58
CA GLU A 9 2.31 11.08 16.28
C GLU A 9 1.18 12.13 16.29
N GLN A 10 1.21 13.07 17.23
CA GLN A 10 0.25 14.17 17.29
C GLN A 10 0.24 15.00 16.00
N ALA A 11 1.42 15.45 15.52
CA ALA A 11 1.49 16.23 14.28
C ALA A 11 1.04 15.42 13.07
N MET A 12 1.36 14.12 13.02
CA MET A 12 0.86 13.22 11.99
C MET A 12 -0.66 13.17 11.99
N ARG A 13 -1.30 12.92 13.14
CA ARG A 13 -2.76 12.74 13.25
C ARG A 13 -3.54 14.04 13.08
N GLU A 14 -3.07 15.14 13.66
CA GLU A 14 -3.80 16.41 13.71
C GLU A 14 -3.58 17.28 12.47
N ILE A 15 -2.47 17.11 11.76
CA ILE A 15 -2.08 17.98 10.63
C ILE A 15 -1.97 17.18 9.33
N TYR A 16 -0.97 16.30 9.24
CA TYR A 16 -0.59 15.70 7.94
C TYR A 16 -1.61 14.67 7.44
N LEU A 17 -2.17 13.88 8.35
CA LEU A 17 -3.07 12.78 8.03
C LEU A 17 -4.55 13.16 8.17
N LYS A 18 -4.86 14.35 8.71
CA LYS A 18 -6.23 14.74 9.03
C LYS A 18 -7.15 14.81 7.81
N ALA A 19 -6.64 15.34 6.70
CA ALA A 19 -7.38 15.40 5.44
C ALA A 19 -7.68 14.00 4.86
N PHE A 20 -6.76 13.05 5.03
CA PHE A 20 -6.95 11.66 4.61
C PHE A 20 -7.97 10.96 5.51
N GLU A 21 -7.94 11.19 6.82
CA GLU A 21 -8.94 10.65 7.75
C GLU A 21 -10.35 11.08 7.35
N ILE A 22 -10.56 12.38 7.13
CA ILE A 22 -11.85 12.94 6.70
C ILE A 22 -12.28 12.29 5.40
N SER A 23 -11.37 12.22 4.42
CA SER A 23 -11.65 11.62 3.11
C SER A 23 -12.07 10.15 3.25
N VAL A 24 -11.41 9.38 4.10
CA VAL A 24 -11.73 7.95 4.33
C VAL A 24 -13.08 7.79 5.03
N LYS A 25 -13.31 8.53 6.13
CA LYS A 25 -14.50 8.36 6.97
C LYS A 25 -15.77 8.92 6.34
N GLU A 26 -15.67 10.06 5.65
CA GLU A 26 -16.83 10.74 5.06
C GLU A 26 -16.98 10.45 3.57
N GLY A 27 -15.86 10.41 2.83
CA GLY A 27 -15.86 10.24 1.37
C GLY A 27 -15.84 8.79 0.90
N GLN A 28 -15.46 7.84 1.76
CA GLN A 28 -15.44 6.40 1.48
C GLN A 28 -14.80 6.04 0.11
N PRO A 29 -13.56 6.49 -0.16
CA PRO A 29 -12.89 6.22 -1.42
C PRO A 29 -12.57 4.73 -1.56
N TYR A 30 -12.51 4.26 -2.81
CA TYR A 30 -12.12 2.88 -3.14
C TYR A 30 -10.61 2.73 -3.41
N GLY A 31 -9.86 3.83 -3.40
CA GLY A 31 -8.43 3.86 -3.74
C GLY A 31 -7.64 4.88 -2.93
N VAL A 32 -6.44 4.49 -2.47
CA VAL A 32 -5.45 5.37 -1.81
C VAL A 32 -4.07 5.12 -2.40
N MET A 33 -3.25 6.17 -2.50
CA MET A 33 -1.86 6.07 -2.97
C MET A 33 -0.90 6.46 -1.84
N THR A 34 0.11 5.61 -1.60
CA THR A 34 1.21 5.91 -0.66
C THR A 34 2.28 6.75 -1.35
N SER A 35 3.03 7.54 -0.58
CA SER A 35 4.01 8.49 -1.12
C SER A 35 5.42 7.90 -1.32
N LEU A 36 6.24 8.61 -2.09
CA LEU A 36 7.65 8.27 -2.35
C LEU A 36 8.59 8.44 -1.15
N ASN A 37 8.19 9.15 -0.09
CA ASN A 37 9.05 9.41 1.06
C ASN A 37 8.98 8.29 2.11
N ARG A 38 9.86 8.36 3.10
CA ARG A 38 9.80 7.55 4.32
C ARG A 38 9.10 8.33 5.43
N VAL A 39 8.34 7.63 6.27
CA VAL A 39 7.80 8.17 7.52
C VAL A 39 8.46 7.39 8.65
N GLY A 40 9.30 8.08 9.41
CA GLY A 40 10.28 7.41 10.26
C GLY A 40 11.26 6.57 9.40
N PRO A 41 11.60 5.34 9.82
CA PRO A 41 12.56 4.51 9.10
C PRO A 41 11.97 3.87 7.83
N ASP A 42 10.66 3.73 7.72
CA ASP A 42 10.02 2.90 6.68
C ASP A 42 9.52 3.72 5.50
N TRP A 43 9.57 3.14 4.31
CA TRP A 43 8.87 3.71 3.15
C TRP A 43 7.39 3.78 3.42
N SER A 44 6.72 4.83 2.96
CA SER A 44 5.28 4.99 3.21
C SER A 44 4.45 3.81 2.67
N SER A 45 4.89 3.19 1.56
CA SER A 45 4.28 1.99 1.00
C SER A 45 4.56 0.70 1.79
N ALA A 46 5.61 0.67 2.62
CA ALA A 46 6.02 -0.46 3.45
C ALA A 46 5.81 -0.20 4.96
N ASN A 47 5.12 0.88 5.32
CA ASN A 47 4.89 1.25 6.71
C ASN A 47 3.57 0.63 7.20
N HIS A 48 3.65 -0.48 7.95
CA HIS A 48 2.48 -1.19 8.46
C HIS A 48 1.59 -0.33 9.38
N ALA A 49 2.21 0.53 10.20
CA ALA A 49 1.48 1.41 11.11
C ALA A 49 0.60 2.41 10.35
N LEU A 50 1.05 2.89 9.19
CA LEU A 50 0.27 3.79 8.35
C LEU A 50 -0.79 3.03 7.52
N VAL A 51 -0.37 1.97 6.82
CA VAL A 51 -1.20 1.34 5.78
C VAL A 51 -2.21 0.36 6.35
N THR A 52 -1.86 -0.38 7.40
CA THR A 52 -2.75 -1.38 8.01
C THR A 52 -3.35 -0.85 9.30
N ASP A 53 -2.53 -0.45 10.28
CA ASP A 53 -3.05 -0.10 11.60
C ASP A 53 -3.92 1.17 11.55
N LEU A 54 -3.39 2.27 11.00
CA LEU A 54 -4.14 3.51 10.93
C LEU A 54 -5.23 3.48 9.84
N LEU A 55 -4.84 3.27 8.58
CA LEU A 55 -5.76 3.42 7.45
C LEU A 55 -6.88 2.38 7.46
N ARG A 56 -6.57 1.10 7.67
CA ARG A 56 -7.56 0.02 7.60
C ARG A 56 -8.20 -0.25 8.95
N ASN A 57 -7.42 -0.43 10.01
CA ASN A 57 -7.96 -0.86 11.30
C ASN A 57 -8.61 0.30 12.08
N GLU A 58 -7.97 1.47 12.14
CA GLU A 58 -8.53 2.62 12.87
C GLU A 58 -9.57 3.39 12.05
N TRP A 59 -9.30 3.68 10.77
CA TRP A 59 -10.20 4.49 9.95
C TRP A 59 -11.22 3.69 9.16
N GLY A 60 -11.03 2.38 9.03
CA GLY A 60 -11.99 1.49 8.36
C GLY A 60 -11.96 1.57 6.83
N PHE A 61 -10.83 1.95 6.22
CA PHE A 61 -10.69 2.00 4.77
C PHE A 61 -10.92 0.62 4.13
N LYS A 62 -11.79 0.58 3.12
CA LYS A 62 -12.11 -0.63 2.33
C LYS A 62 -11.87 -0.34 0.86
N GLY A 63 -10.72 -0.77 0.36
CA GLY A 63 -10.33 -0.53 -1.02
C GLY A 63 -8.90 -0.92 -1.31
N TYR A 64 -8.44 -0.45 -2.46
CA TYR A 64 -7.12 -0.73 -3.02
C TYR A 64 -6.10 0.34 -2.62
N VAL A 65 -4.95 -0.08 -2.09
CA VAL A 65 -3.81 0.80 -1.81
C VAL A 65 -2.70 0.54 -2.81
N THR A 66 -2.23 1.58 -3.47
CA THR A 66 -1.13 1.51 -4.45
C THR A 66 0.09 2.30 -4.00
N SER A 67 1.28 1.85 -4.39
CA SER A 67 2.47 2.70 -4.31
C SER A 67 2.34 3.89 -5.26
N ASP A 68 3.11 4.96 -4.99
CA ASP A 68 3.41 5.97 -6.01
C ASP A 68 4.17 5.33 -7.19
N ALA A 69 4.20 6.03 -8.31
CA ALA A 69 4.74 5.56 -9.57
C ALA A 69 6.24 5.24 -9.48
N THR A 70 6.60 4.07 -10.01
CA THR A 70 8.00 3.65 -10.17
C THR A 70 8.25 3.23 -11.62
N THR A 71 9.47 3.47 -12.09
CA THR A 71 9.93 2.96 -13.39
C THR A 71 10.58 1.58 -13.26
N SER A 72 10.75 1.09 -12.03
CA SER A 72 11.35 -0.21 -11.74
C SER A 72 10.31 -1.31 -11.64
N ALA A 73 10.56 -2.40 -12.36
CA ALA A 73 9.77 -3.60 -12.28
C ALA A 73 9.82 -4.32 -10.92
N THR A 74 10.70 -3.92 -9.99
CA THR A 74 10.88 -4.57 -8.67
C THR A 74 10.61 -3.63 -7.50
N GLY A 75 9.78 -2.59 -7.67
CA GLY A 75 9.44 -1.63 -6.61
C GLY A 75 10.35 -0.40 -6.53
N GLY A 76 11.50 -0.42 -7.23
CA GLY A 76 12.37 0.74 -7.41
C GLY A 76 12.94 1.30 -6.12
N TYR A 77 12.22 2.25 -5.52
CA TYR A 77 12.58 2.82 -4.24
C TYR A 77 12.16 1.93 -3.06
N THR A 78 11.09 1.12 -3.21
CA THR A 78 10.59 0.21 -2.17
C THR A 78 10.80 -1.26 -2.51
N ASN A 79 10.72 -2.13 -1.49
CA ASN A 79 10.72 -3.57 -1.64
C ASN A 79 9.28 -4.09 -1.75
N VAL A 80 9.00 -4.87 -2.80
CA VAL A 80 7.67 -5.45 -3.08
C VAL A 80 7.13 -6.28 -1.92
N LEU A 81 7.96 -7.12 -1.29
CA LEU A 81 7.49 -8.00 -0.22
C LEU A 81 7.16 -7.22 1.04
N GLU A 82 8.01 -6.26 1.42
CA GLU A 82 7.76 -5.40 2.58
C GLU A 82 6.50 -4.55 2.38
N THR A 83 6.29 -4.03 1.17
CA THR A 83 5.07 -3.30 0.79
C THR A 83 3.83 -4.19 0.89
N LEU A 84 3.89 -5.44 0.42
CA LEU A 84 2.78 -6.37 0.53
C LEU A 84 2.48 -6.74 1.99
N VAL A 85 3.52 -6.99 2.79
CA VAL A 85 3.41 -7.26 4.24
C VAL A 85 2.77 -6.09 4.99
N ALA A 86 3.10 -4.85 4.61
CA ALA A 86 2.50 -3.66 5.21
C ALA A 86 1.01 -3.46 4.88
N GLY A 87 0.48 -4.20 3.90
CA GLY A 87 -0.93 -4.12 3.46
C GLY A 87 -1.17 -3.20 2.28
N ASN A 88 -0.12 -2.79 1.55
CA ASN A 88 -0.24 -2.07 0.29
C ASN A 88 -0.41 -3.09 -0.84
N ASP A 89 -1.53 -3.01 -1.55
CA ASP A 89 -2.01 -4.08 -2.43
C ASP A 89 -1.27 -4.15 -3.79
N GLY A 90 -0.71 -3.03 -4.26
CA GLY A 90 -0.06 -3.00 -5.57
C GLY A 90 1.07 -2.00 -5.73
N ILE A 91 2.00 -2.32 -6.62
CA ILE A 91 3.07 -1.43 -7.06
C ILE A 91 2.66 -0.79 -8.38
N LEU A 92 2.59 0.54 -8.40
CA LEU A 92 2.30 1.29 -9.61
C LEU A 92 3.56 1.39 -10.47
N SER A 93 3.68 0.53 -11.48
CA SER A 93 4.80 0.54 -12.42
C SER A 93 4.35 0.96 -13.83
N MET A 94 5.14 1.81 -14.48
CA MET A 94 4.92 2.20 -15.88
C MET A 94 5.39 1.14 -16.89
N PHE A 95 6.19 0.16 -16.45
CA PHE A 95 6.77 -0.89 -17.29
C PHE A 95 6.53 -2.30 -16.72
N ASN A 96 6.72 -3.32 -17.56
CA ASN A 96 6.34 -4.73 -17.34
C ASN A 96 6.57 -5.24 -15.89
N THR A 97 5.55 -5.88 -15.33
CA THR A 97 5.44 -6.42 -13.96
C THR A 97 6.30 -7.66 -13.66
N GLY A 98 7.11 -8.13 -14.61
CA GLY A 98 7.92 -9.35 -14.46
C GLY A 98 8.85 -9.35 -13.23
N GLY A 99 9.30 -8.18 -12.77
CA GLY A 99 10.12 -8.06 -11.57
C GLY A 99 9.34 -8.32 -10.27
N THR A 100 8.11 -7.80 -10.15
CA THR A 100 7.22 -8.02 -9.00
C THR A 100 6.94 -9.50 -8.82
N THR A 101 6.65 -10.21 -9.92
CA THR A 101 6.43 -11.66 -9.92
C THR A 101 7.64 -12.43 -9.41
N LYS A 102 8.86 -11.99 -9.72
CA LYS A 102 10.09 -12.63 -9.23
C LYS A 102 10.22 -12.49 -7.72
N THR A 103 10.01 -11.30 -7.18
CA THR A 103 10.11 -11.05 -5.74
C THR A 103 9.02 -11.80 -4.97
N LEU A 104 7.78 -11.82 -5.48
CA LEU A 104 6.69 -12.60 -4.87
C LEU A 104 6.98 -14.10 -4.87
N LYS A 105 7.53 -14.65 -5.96
CA LYS A 105 7.95 -16.07 -6.00
C LYS A 105 9.04 -16.37 -4.99
N ALA A 106 9.97 -15.45 -4.77
CA ALA A 106 11.01 -15.60 -3.75
C ALA A 106 10.42 -15.61 -2.33
N GLY A 107 9.49 -14.71 -2.02
CA GLY A 107 8.77 -14.71 -0.75
C GLY A 107 7.95 -15.99 -0.55
N TYR A 108 7.22 -16.41 -1.59
CA TYR A 108 6.46 -17.66 -1.57
C TYR A 108 7.34 -18.90 -1.34
N ALA A 109 8.55 -18.93 -1.90
CA ALA A 109 9.49 -20.04 -1.69
C ALA A 109 10.00 -20.13 -0.25
N GLN A 110 10.01 -19.01 0.49
CA GLN A 110 10.42 -18.96 1.89
C GLN A 110 9.24 -19.26 2.82
N GLU A 111 8.10 -18.58 2.59
CA GLU A 111 6.90 -18.70 3.42
C GLU A 111 5.64 -18.81 2.54
N PRO A 112 5.30 -20.03 2.07
CA PRO A 112 4.21 -20.24 1.12
C PRO A 112 2.84 -19.82 1.66
N GLU A 113 2.50 -20.24 2.88
CA GLU A 113 1.19 -19.99 3.49
C GLU A 113 0.97 -18.50 3.77
N TYR A 114 1.96 -17.86 4.40
CA TYR A 114 1.91 -16.44 4.73
C TYR A 114 1.84 -15.55 3.48
N THR A 115 2.72 -15.80 2.50
CA THR A 115 2.71 -15.04 1.24
C THR A 115 1.40 -15.23 0.48
N THR A 116 0.83 -16.45 0.49
CA THR A 116 -0.46 -16.73 -0.15
C THR A 116 -1.59 -15.96 0.51
N ALA A 117 -1.66 -15.93 1.84
CA ALA A 117 -2.68 -15.18 2.57
C ALA A 117 -2.61 -13.67 2.25
N LEU A 118 -1.41 -13.10 2.20
CA LEU A 118 -1.22 -11.70 1.82
C LEU A 118 -1.67 -11.41 0.38
N MET A 119 -1.29 -12.28 -0.58
CA MET A 119 -1.72 -12.14 -1.97
C MET A 119 -3.24 -12.28 -2.13
N GLN A 120 -3.87 -13.19 -1.39
CA GLN A 120 -5.32 -13.35 -1.38
C GLN A 120 -6.02 -12.10 -0.86
N GLN A 121 -5.49 -11.50 0.22
CA GLN A 121 -6.02 -10.25 0.75
C GLN A 121 -5.87 -9.09 -0.24
N ALA A 122 -4.72 -8.94 -0.87
CA ALA A 122 -4.50 -7.93 -1.89
C ALA A 122 -5.44 -8.12 -3.09
N MET A 123 -5.61 -9.35 -3.56
CA MET A 123 -6.55 -9.68 -4.64
C MET A 123 -8.00 -9.40 -4.24
N HIS A 124 -8.40 -9.69 -3.00
CA HIS A 124 -9.72 -9.33 -2.50
C HIS A 124 -9.96 -7.82 -2.61
N ASN A 125 -8.99 -7.01 -2.15
CA ASN A 125 -9.09 -5.55 -2.19
C ASN A 125 -9.16 -5.01 -3.63
N ILE A 126 -8.36 -5.56 -4.54
CA ILE A 126 -8.38 -5.20 -5.97
C ILE A 126 -9.74 -5.53 -6.60
N CYS A 127 -10.23 -6.75 -6.41
CA CYS A 127 -11.53 -7.17 -6.93
C CYS A 127 -12.67 -6.33 -6.34
N TYR A 128 -12.63 -6.05 -5.04
CA TYR A 128 -13.61 -5.19 -4.38
C TYR A 128 -13.66 -3.81 -5.01
N MET A 129 -12.51 -3.15 -5.21
CA MET A 129 -12.42 -1.85 -5.87
C MET A 129 -12.93 -1.91 -7.31
N MET A 130 -12.50 -2.91 -8.10
CA MET A 130 -12.90 -3.05 -9.50
C MET A 130 -14.41 -3.15 -9.69
N LEU A 131 -15.10 -3.89 -8.81
CA LEU A 131 -16.56 -4.04 -8.85
C LEU A 131 -17.32 -2.72 -8.65
N GLN A 132 -16.68 -1.71 -8.07
CA GLN A 132 -17.27 -0.37 -7.89
C GLN A 132 -17.03 0.55 -9.09
N THR A 133 -16.16 0.16 -10.02
CA THR A 133 -15.84 0.95 -11.21
C THR A 133 -16.83 0.69 -12.35
N ASN A 134 -16.87 1.60 -13.32
CA ASN A 134 -17.63 1.38 -14.55
C ASN A 134 -16.93 0.42 -15.53
N ALA A 135 -15.74 -0.09 -15.23
CA ALA A 135 -15.03 -1.02 -16.10
C ALA A 135 -15.67 -2.43 -16.12
N VAL A 136 -16.51 -2.74 -15.13
CA VAL A 136 -17.21 -4.03 -14.99
C VAL A 136 -18.70 -3.93 -15.33
N LYS A 137 -19.21 -2.71 -15.60
CA LYS A 137 -20.60 -2.47 -16.04
C LYS A 137 -20.67 -2.45 -17.56
#